data_AF-A0AB74DYG5-F1
#
_entry.id   AF-A0AB74DYG5-F1
#
_cell.length_a   1.000
_cell.length_b   1.000
_cell.length_c   1.000
_cell.angle_alpha   90.00
_cell.angle_beta   90.00
_cell.angle_gamma   90.00
#
_symmetry.space_group_name_H-M   'P 1'
#
loop_
_entity.id
_entity.type
_entity.pdbx_description
1 polymer ?
#
loop_
_entity_poly.entity_id
_entity_poly.type
_entity_poly.pdbx_seq_one_letter_code
_entity_poly.pdbx_strand_id
1 'polypeptide(L)'
;SMSAMSLNMRKHYGPLLNGFYHIPFPDKYRGMDEQPQANSVEEYLAPLKEMFAKYVTTDEVACIVIETIKGDGGLLEPVTGYYAALANICRETGIL
;
A
#
# COMPACT_ATOMS: atom_id res chain seq x y z
N SER A 1 -9.22 -8.17 4.35
CA SER A 1 -10.32 -7.48 3.65
C SER A 1 -9.71 -6.36 2.84
N MET A 2 -10.08 -6.23 1.57
CA MET A 2 -9.59 -5.16 0.68
C MET A 2 -9.96 -3.76 1.16
N SER A 3 -11.14 -3.62 1.78
CA SER A 3 -11.70 -2.32 2.16
C SER A 3 -11.38 -1.91 3.61
N ALA A 4 -10.50 -2.60 4.33
CA ALA A 4 -10.27 -2.35 5.76
C ALA A 4 -9.47 -1.06 6.02
N MET A 5 -10.09 0.09 5.71
CA MET A 5 -9.52 1.43 5.85
C MET A 5 -9.81 2.05 7.23
N SER A 6 -10.75 1.49 8.00
CA SER A 6 -11.07 1.94 9.36
C SER A 6 -11.23 0.77 10.32
N LEU A 7 -11.10 1.05 11.62
CA LEU A 7 -11.28 0.04 12.67
C LEU A 7 -12.67 -0.59 12.63
N ASN A 8 -13.71 0.18 12.32
CA ASN A 8 -15.10 -0.32 12.27
C ASN A 8 -15.33 -1.33 11.14
N MET A 9 -14.48 -1.35 10.11
CA MET A 9 -14.54 -2.33 9.02
C MET A 9 -13.82 -3.65 9.33
N ARG A 10 -13.17 -3.75 10.49
CA ARG A 10 -12.37 -4.91 10.89
C ARG A 10 -12.72 -5.45 12.27
N LYS A 11 -13.00 -4.55 13.23
CA LYS A 11 -13.32 -4.89 14.61
C LYS A 11 -14.58 -5.76 14.65
N HIS A 12 -14.51 -6.92 15.31
CA HIS A 12 -15.61 -7.88 15.45
C HIS A 12 -16.07 -8.63 14.18
N TYR A 13 -15.41 -8.47 13.02
CA TYR A 13 -15.74 -9.16 11.77
C TYR A 13 -14.80 -10.32 11.42
N GLY A 14 -13.92 -10.73 12.35
CA GLY A 14 -12.91 -11.76 12.10
C GLY A 14 -13.45 -13.21 12.19
N PRO A 15 -12.79 -14.18 11.53
CA PRO A 15 -11.65 -13.99 10.62
C PRO A 15 -12.08 -13.46 9.25
N LEU A 16 -11.31 -12.51 8.71
CA LEU A 16 -11.50 -11.99 7.35
C LEU A 16 -10.79 -12.87 6.33
N LEU A 17 -11.07 -12.65 5.04
CA LEU A 17 -10.38 -13.34 3.95
C LEU A 17 -8.85 -13.14 4.03
N ASN A 18 -8.12 -14.26 3.99
CA ASN A 18 -6.66 -14.33 3.99
C ASN A 18 -6.06 -13.84 2.65
N GLY A 19 -4.75 -13.62 2.62
CA GLY A 19 -4.03 -13.21 1.41
C GLY A 19 -4.12 -11.71 1.09
N PHE A 20 -4.68 -10.90 2.00
CA PHE A 20 -4.70 -9.44 1.88
C PHE A 20 -3.66 -8.81 2.79
N TYR A 21 -2.65 -8.19 2.18
CA TYR A 21 -1.62 -7.40 2.85
C TYR A 21 -1.85 -5.92 2.58
N HIS A 22 -1.64 -5.07 3.57
CA HIS A 22 -1.87 -3.63 3.47
C HIS A 22 -0.54 -2.93 3.69
N ILE A 23 -0.20 -2.00 2.80
CA ILE A 23 0.95 -1.11 2.93
C ILE A 23 0.46 0.34 3.05
N PRO A 24 1.27 1.25 3.60
CA PRO A 24 0.91 2.66 3.71
C PRO A 24 0.57 3.29 2.36
N PHE A 25 -0.44 4.16 2.32
CA PHE A 25 -0.73 4.98 1.15
C PHE A 25 0.29 6.12 1.06
N PRO A 26 0.80 6.46 -0.14
CA PRO A 26 1.86 7.44 -0.33
C PRO A 26 1.41 8.91 -0.21
N ASP A 27 0.83 9.32 0.91
CA ASP A 27 0.29 10.68 1.10
C ASP A 27 1.36 11.77 0.84
N LYS A 28 1.03 12.74 -0.02
CA LYS A 28 1.89 13.89 -0.35
C LYS A 28 1.91 15.01 0.69
N TYR A 29 1.01 14.98 1.67
CA TYR A 29 0.87 16.02 2.69
C TYR A 29 1.49 15.60 4.03
N ARG A 30 1.15 14.43 4.55
CA ARG A 30 1.73 13.86 5.78
C ARG A 30 2.50 12.59 5.45
N GLY A 31 3.62 12.38 6.12
CA GLY A 31 4.35 11.13 5.99
C GLY A 31 3.67 10.00 6.76
N MET A 32 4.23 8.80 6.62
CA MET A 32 3.90 7.63 7.43
C MET A 32 3.99 8.00 8.92
N ASP A 33 3.11 7.42 9.75
CA ASP A 33 3.05 7.68 11.20
C ASP A 33 2.89 9.17 11.56
N GLU A 34 2.12 9.90 10.75
CA GLU A 34 1.79 11.32 10.97
C GLU A 34 3.01 12.26 10.99
N GLN A 35 4.08 11.88 10.30
CA GLN A 35 5.24 12.74 10.11
C GLN A 35 4.84 14.08 9.46
N PRO A 36 5.48 15.20 9.85
CA PRO A 36 5.09 16.54 9.43
C PRO A 36 5.33 16.82 7.94
N GLN A 37 6.05 15.93 7.25
CA GLN A 37 6.36 16.02 5.82
C GLN A 37 6.14 14.65 5.19
N ALA A 38 5.78 14.65 3.91
CA ALA A 38 5.65 13.43 3.13
C ALA A 38 7.00 12.69 3.04
N ASN A 39 6.91 11.37 3.10
CA ASN A 39 8.05 10.48 2.85
C ASN A 39 8.43 10.48 1.36
N SER A 40 9.66 10.06 1.06
CA SER A 40 10.07 9.83 -0.32
C SER A 40 9.34 8.63 -0.92
N VAL A 41 9.39 8.51 -2.26
CA VAL A 41 8.85 7.34 -2.97
C VAL A 41 9.51 6.05 -2.48
N GLU A 42 10.83 6.07 -2.23
CA GLU A 42 11.60 4.93 -1.75
C GLU A 42 11.16 4.51 -0.35
N GLU A 43 10.93 5.48 0.55
CA GLU A 43 10.45 5.24 1.90
C GLU A 43 9.04 4.63 1.89
N TYR A 44 8.13 5.13 1.05
CA TYR A 44 6.79 4.54 0.91
C TYR A 44 6.79 3.13 0.29
N LEU A 45 7.78 2.81 -0.56
CA LEU A 45 7.94 1.47 -1.15
C LEU A 45 8.74 0.51 -0.25
N ALA A 46 9.41 1.01 0.79
CA ALA A 46 10.22 0.17 1.68
C ALA A 46 9.40 -0.93 2.37
N PRO A 47 8.19 -0.69 2.91
CA PRO A 47 7.36 -1.74 3.50
C PRO A 47 6.99 -2.86 2.52
N LEU A 48 6.72 -2.52 1.25
CA LEU A 48 6.44 -3.50 0.19
C LEU A 48 7.66 -4.37 -0.09
N LYS A 49 8.84 -3.76 -0.25
CA LYS A 49 10.10 -4.48 -0.46
C LYS A 49 10.47 -5.34 0.74
N GLU A 50 10.25 -4.85 1.95
CA GLU A 50 10.46 -5.60 3.18
C GLU A 50 9.53 -6.80 3.27
N MET A 51 8.25 -6.64 2.93
CA MET A 51 7.29 -7.74 2.83
C MET A 51 7.78 -8.82 1.85
N PHE A 52 8.22 -8.41 0.66
CA PHE A 52 8.80 -9.31 -0.36
C PHE A 52 10.03 -10.07 0.12
N ALA A 53 10.89 -9.42 0.90
CA ALA A 53 12.11 -10.02 1.41
C ALA A 53 11.89 -10.94 2.62
N LYS A 54 10.79 -10.79 3.36
CA LYS A 54 10.62 -11.43 4.67
C LYS A 54 9.54 -12.51 4.73
N TYR A 55 8.38 -12.32 4.12
CA TYR A 55 7.24 -13.19 4.41
C TYR A 55 6.18 -13.36 3.30
N VAL A 56 6.24 -12.62 2.20
CA VAL A 56 5.40 -12.88 1.02
C VAL A 56 6.24 -12.73 -0.23
N THR A 57 6.70 -13.82 -0.84
CA THR A 57 7.56 -13.72 -2.02
C THR A 57 6.79 -13.19 -3.23
N THR A 58 7.48 -12.55 -4.17
CA THR A 58 6.83 -11.87 -5.30
C THR A 58 6.06 -12.82 -6.20
N ASP A 59 6.47 -14.08 -6.30
CA ASP A 59 5.81 -15.15 -7.05
C ASP A 59 4.50 -15.65 -6.40
N GLU A 60 4.25 -15.32 -5.12
CA GLU A 60 3.01 -15.61 -4.42
C GLU A 60 2.02 -14.43 -4.40
N VAL A 61 2.35 -13.31 -5.05
CA VAL A 61 1.50 -12.11 -5.12
C VAL A 61 0.84 -11.99 -6.48
N ALA A 62 -0.48 -12.12 -6.51
CA ALA A 62 -1.23 -12.03 -7.75
C ALA A 62 -1.36 -10.59 -8.30
N CYS A 63 -1.59 -9.61 -7.42
CA CYS A 63 -1.85 -8.23 -7.83
C CYS A 63 -1.57 -7.22 -6.71
N ILE A 64 -1.39 -5.96 -7.10
CA ILE A 64 -1.43 -4.81 -6.19
C ILE A 64 -2.61 -3.93 -6.59
N VAL A 65 -3.50 -3.68 -5.63
CA VAL A 65 -4.66 -2.81 -5.83
C VAL A 65 -4.47 -1.51 -5.06
N ILE A 66 -4.63 -0.40 -5.77
CA ILE A 66 -4.44 0.95 -5.22
C ILE A 66 -5.43 1.93 -5.87
N GLU A 67 -5.97 2.85 -5.07
CA GLU A 67 -6.75 3.99 -5.57
C GLU A 67 -5.81 5.04 -6.18
N THR A 68 -6.19 5.67 -7.30
CA THR A 68 -5.42 6.78 -7.91
C THR A 68 -5.40 8.04 -7.04
N ILE A 69 -6.49 8.27 -6.31
CA ILE A 69 -6.65 9.25 -5.26
C ILE A 69 -7.45 8.52 -4.18
N LYS A 70 -6.96 8.50 -2.94
CA LYS A 70 -7.62 7.78 -1.85
C LYS A 70 -8.87 8.55 -1.42
N GLY A 71 -10.06 8.06 -1.78
CA GLY A 71 -11.33 8.74 -1.58
C GLY A 71 -11.72 8.83 -0.11
N ASP A 72 -12.31 7.74 0.40
CA ASP A 72 -12.82 7.63 1.77
C ASP A 72 -11.74 7.75 2.85
N GLY A 73 -10.47 7.63 2.45
CA GLY A 73 -9.31 7.88 3.31
C GLY A 73 -8.96 9.35 3.53
N GLY A 74 -9.68 10.28 2.91
CA GLY A 74 -9.50 11.73 3.11
C GLY A 74 -9.12 12.53 1.87
N LEU A 75 -9.46 12.06 0.66
CA LEU A 75 -9.10 12.69 -0.62
C LEU A 75 -7.58 12.89 -0.77
N LEU A 76 -6.81 11.83 -0.48
CA LEU A 76 -5.35 11.90 -0.45
C LEU A 76 -4.78 11.67 -1.85
N GLU A 77 -3.93 12.61 -2.28
CA GLU A 77 -3.14 12.49 -3.50
C GLU A 77 -1.76 11.89 -3.18
N PRO A 78 -1.25 10.98 -4.03
CA PRO A 78 0.03 10.34 -3.81
C PRO A 78 1.22 11.28 -4.05
N VAL A 79 2.39 10.96 -3.48
CA VAL A 79 3.64 11.64 -3.84
C VAL A 79 3.98 11.42 -5.32
N THR A 80 4.50 12.47 -5.95
CA THR A 80 4.89 12.45 -7.36
C THR A 80 5.90 11.34 -7.63
N GLY A 81 5.66 10.54 -8.67
CA GLY A 81 6.55 9.46 -9.09
C GLY A 81 6.24 8.08 -8.47
N TYR A 82 5.39 8.01 -7.44
CA TYR A 82 5.07 6.73 -6.78
C TYR A 82 4.50 5.67 -7.73
N TYR A 83 3.51 6.03 -8.57
CA TYR A 83 2.92 5.06 -9.51
C TYR A 83 3.89 4.56 -10.56
N ALA A 84 4.81 5.41 -11.03
CA ALA A 84 5.82 4.99 -12.00
C ALA A 84 6.76 3.95 -11.36
N ALA A 85 7.20 4.20 -10.13
CA ALA A 85 8.05 3.28 -9.38
C ALA A 85 7.32 1.97 -9.04
N LEU A 86 6.06 2.03 -8.58
CA LEU A 86 5.25 0.85 -8.29
C LEU A 86 4.98 0.01 -9.55
N ALA A 87 4.63 0.67 -10.67
CA ALA A 87 4.40 -0.03 -11.94
C ALA A 87 5.66 -0.72 -12.46
N ASN A 88 6.85 -0.16 -12.22
CA ASN A 88 8.11 -0.84 -12.57
C ASN A 88 8.30 -2.12 -11.75
N ILE A 89 8.04 -2.07 -10.44
CA ILE A 89 8.07 -3.26 -9.58
C ILE A 89 7.11 -4.34 -10.11
N CYS A 90 5.86 -3.97 -10.42
CA CYS A 90 4.89 -4.91 -10.97
C CYS A 90 5.37 -5.57 -12.28
N ARG A 91 5.93 -4.79 -13.21
CA ARG A 91 6.46 -5.32 -14.48
C ARG A 91 7.67 -6.23 -14.29
N GLU A 92 8.57 -5.90 -13.38
CA GLU A 92 9.78 -6.69 -13.10
C GLU A 92 9.46 -8.02 -12.43
N THR A 93 8.39 -8.05 -11.63
CA THR A 93 8.00 -9.22 -10.82
C THR A 93 6.89 -10.07 -11.44
N GLY A 94 6.18 -9.55 -12.44
CA GLY A 94 5.01 -10.20 -13.04
C GLY A 94 3.73 -10.05 -12.21
N ILE A 95 3.71 -9.16 -11.22
CA ILE A 95 2.53 -8.83 -10.41
C ILE A 95 1.58 -7.95 -11.24
N LEU A 96 0.28 -8.23 -11.15
CA LEU A 96 -0.77 -7.45 -11.84
C LEU A 96 -1.02 -6.08 -11.19
#